data_AF-A0A948C4F9-F1
#
_entry.id   AF-A0A948C4F9-F1
#
_cell.length_a   1.000
_cell.length_b   1.000
_cell.length_c   1.000
_cell.angle_alpha   90.00
_cell.angle_beta   90.00
_cell.angle_gamma   90.00
#
_symmetry.space_group_name_H-M   'P 1'
#
loop_
_entity.id
_entity.type
_entity.pdbx_description
1 polymer ?
#
loop_
_entity_poly.entity_id
_entity_poly.type
_entity_poly.pdbx_seq_one_letter_code
_entity_poly.pdbx_strand_id
1 'polypeptide(L)'
;MNKGKFLFELQKGSINVLNKVEYPSPIDISKDEIHADGETIHDNKVVVLRHPKYMKTFKIAAMAEKYMRKFFDENDFTQINSPKII
;
A
#
# COMPACT_ATOMS: atom_id res chain seq x y z
N MET A 1 8.87 -9.83 30.17
CA MET A 1 8.26 -8.84 29.24
C MET A 1 7.83 -9.59 27.99
N ASN A 2 6.54 -9.49 27.63
CA ASN A 2 6.07 -10.01 26.34
C ASN A 2 6.82 -9.25 25.24
N LYS A 3 7.61 -9.96 24.42
CA LYS A 3 8.33 -9.32 23.31
C LYS A 3 7.29 -8.82 22.30
N GLY A 4 7.29 -7.53 22.02
CA GLY A 4 6.42 -6.95 20.99
C GLY A 4 6.71 -7.53 19.61
N LYS A 5 5.74 -7.42 18.69
CA LYS A 5 5.78 -7.98 17.31
C LYS A 5 7.09 -7.68 16.56
N PHE A 6 7.73 -6.54 16.84
CA PHE A 6 8.95 -6.08 16.17
C PHE A 6 10.22 -6.16 17.02
N LEU A 7 10.18 -6.83 18.19
CA LEU A 7 11.31 -7.03 19.13
C LEU A 7 11.95 -5.76 19.72
N PHE A 8 11.64 -4.58 19.19
CA PHE A 8 12.10 -3.27 19.65
C PHE A 8 10.91 -2.32 19.83
N GLU A 9 11.08 -1.33 20.69
CA GLU A 9 10.12 -0.26 20.93
C GLU A 9 10.83 1.10 21.01
N LEU A 10 10.10 2.18 20.75
CA LEU A 10 10.59 3.54 20.89
C LEU A 10 10.22 4.06 22.29
N GLN A 11 11.22 4.44 23.08
CA GLN A 11 11.04 5.07 24.39
C GLN A 11 11.45 6.55 24.33
N LYS A 12 10.82 7.39 25.16
CA LYS A 12 11.17 8.83 25.33
C LYS A 12 11.05 9.69 24.06
N GLY A 13 10.05 9.44 23.22
CA GLY A 13 9.73 10.28 22.07
C GLY A 13 8.72 11.40 22.39
N SER A 14 8.72 12.47 21.59
CA SER A 14 7.65 13.49 21.58
C SER A 14 6.66 13.20 20.46
N ILE A 15 5.37 13.34 20.72
CA ILE A 15 4.31 13.16 19.71
C ILE A 15 3.84 14.53 19.24
N ASN A 16 3.92 14.76 17.93
CA ASN A 16 3.31 15.92 17.28
C ASN A 16 2.19 15.43 16.34
N VAL A 17 0.96 15.89 16.56
CA VAL A 17 -0.18 15.51 15.72
C VAL A 17 -0.22 16.42 14.51
N LEU A 18 0.21 15.91 13.35
CA LEU A 18 0.21 16.67 12.09
C LEU A 18 -1.19 16.87 11.53
N ASN A 19 -2.05 15.86 11.64
CA ASN A 19 -3.44 15.91 11.20
C ASN A 19 -4.29 14.99 12.09
N LYS A 20 -5.35 15.53 12.69
CA LYS A 20 -6.24 14.80 13.59
C LYS A 20 -7.42 14.25 12.80
N VAL A 21 -7.73 12.97 13.02
CA VAL A 21 -8.93 12.35 12.46
C VAL A 21 -10.13 12.68 13.34
N GLU A 22 -11.21 13.21 12.76
CA GLU A 22 -12.41 13.64 13.48
C GLU A 22 -13.52 12.59 13.51
N TYR A 23 -13.52 11.67 12.55
CA TYR A 23 -14.56 10.65 12.35
C TYR A 23 -13.98 9.24 12.49
N PRO A 24 -14.79 8.23 12.85
CA PRO A 24 -14.32 6.85 12.84
C PRO A 24 -13.84 6.44 11.45
N SER A 25 -12.80 5.60 11.39
CA SER A 25 -12.33 5.04 10.12
C SER A 25 -13.44 4.19 9.49
N PRO A 26 -13.73 4.33 8.19
CA PRO A 26 -14.76 3.53 7.52
C PRO A 26 -14.38 2.04 7.42
N ILE A 27 -13.09 1.73 7.51
CA ILE A 27 -12.54 0.38 7.51
C ILE A 27 -11.53 0.25 8.65
N ASP A 28 -11.65 -0.81 9.44
CA ASP A 28 -10.65 -1.16 10.46
C ASP A 28 -9.45 -1.86 9.80
N ILE A 29 -8.36 -1.11 9.64
CA ILE A 29 -7.09 -1.59 9.06
C ILE A 29 -6.12 -2.17 10.11
N SER A 30 -6.54 -2.26 11.38
CA SER A 30 -5.70 -2.77 12.47
C SER A 30 -5.72 -4.30 12.59
N LYS A 31 -6.76 -4.95 12.04
CA LYS A 31 -6.93 -6.39 12.00
C LYS A 31 -5.97 -7.03 10.99
N ASP A 32 -5.68 -8.32 11.16
CA ASP A 32 -4.85 -9.06 10.19
C ASP A 32 -5.57 -9.27 8.84
N GLU A 33 -6.91 -9.28 8.86
CA GLU A 33 -7.76 -9.38 7.68
C GLU A 33 -8.87 -8.32 7.69
N ILE A 34 -9.27 -7.89 6.49
CA ILE A 34 -10.42 -6.99 6.28
C ILE A 34 -11.58 -7.85 5.80
N HIS A 35 -12.65 -7.89 6.58
CA HIS A 35 -13.91 -8.57 6.23
C HIS A 35 -14.90 -7.53 5.71
N ALA A 36 -14.86 -7.26 4.41
CA ALA A 36 -15.77 -6.37 3.70
C ALA A 36 -16.00 -6.91 2.28
N ASP A 37 -17.14 -6.58 1.68
CA ASP A 37 -17.40 -6.93 0.28
C ASP A 37 -16.54 -6.10 -0.70
N GLY A 38 -16.56 -6.51 -1.97
CA GLY A 38 -15.73 -5.89 -3.00
C GLY A 38 -16.06 -4.41 -3.26
N GLU A 39 -17.34 -4.04 -3.17
CA GLU A 39 -17.81 -2.67 -3.39
C GLU A 39 -17.33 -1.76 -2.25
N THR A 40 -17.54 -2.16 -1.00
CA THR A 40 -17.06 -1.47 0.19
C THR A 40 -15.52 -1.30 0.18
N ILE A 41 -14.79 -2.33 -0.26
CA ILE A 41 -13.33 -2.27 -0.45
C ILE A 41 -12.95 -1.24 -1.52
N HIS A 42 -13.72 -1.16 -2.61
CA HIS A 42 -13.46 -0.26 -3.72
C HIS A 42 -13.77 1.19 -3.33
N ASP A 43 -14.92 1.44 -2.72
CA ASP A 43 -15.36 2.78 -2.31
C ASP A 43 -14.41 3.38 -1.26
N ASN A 44 -13.83 2.53 -0.41
CA ASN A 44 -12.87 2.94 0.63
C ASN A 44 -11.41 2.62 0.28
N LYS A 45 -11.07 2.50 -1.01
CA LYS A 45 -9.77 1.98 -1.46
C LYS A 45 -8.57 2.71 -0.86
N VAL A 46 -8.66 4.03 -0.72
CA VAL A 46 -7.58 4.87 -0.14
C VAL A 46 -7.23 4.45 1.29
N VAL A 47 -8.24 4.07 2.09
CA VAL A 47 -8.04 3.57 3.46
C VAL A 47 -7.59 2.12 3.42
N VAL A 48 -8.25 1.27 2.61
CA VAL A 48 -7.91 -0.17 2.49
C VAL A 48 -6.46 -0.39 2.06
N LEU A 49 -5.93 0.43 1.16
CA LEU A 49 -4.54 0.35 0.70
C LEU A 49 -3.50 0.62 1.80
N ARG A 50 -3.89 1.14 2.97
CA ARG A 50 -3.01 1.26 4.13
C ARG A 50 -2.76 -0.09 4.81
N HIS A 51 -3.64 -1.07 4.59
CA HIS A 51 -3.47 -2.42 5.13
C HIS A 51 -2.35 -3.17 4.39
N PRO A 52 -1.36 -3.74 5.10
CA PRO A 52 -0.18 -4.35 4.46
C PRO A 52 -0.50 -5.44 3.44
N LYS A 53 -1.53 -6.27 3.69
CA LYS A 53 -1.96 -7.35 2.77
C LYS A 53 -2.40 -6.81 1.41
N TYR A 54 -3.20 -5.74 1.40
CA TYR A 54 -3.70 -5.13 0.16
C TYR A 54 -2.62 -4.32 -0.56
N MET A 55 -1.79 -3.59 0.20
CA MET A 55 -0.67 -2.83 -0.37
C MET A 55 0.37 -3.73 -1.03
N LYS A 56 0.56 -4.96 -0.54
CA LYS A 56 1.54 -5.91 -1.07
C LYS A 56 1.33 -6.21 -2.55
N THR A 57 0.08 -6.33 -3.00
CA THR A 57 -0.25 -6.53 -4.42
C THR A 57 0.29 -5.40 -5.29
N PHE A 58 0.09 -4.15 -4.87
CA PHE A 58 0.57 -2.98 -5.62
C PHE A 58 2.10 -2.85 -5.58
N LYS A 59 2.74 -3.21 -4.47
CA LYS A 59 4.21 -3.29 -4.40
C LYS A 59 4.77 -4.32 -5.39
N ILE A 60 4.14 -5.50 -5.48
CA ILE A 60 4.54 -6.55 -6.43
C ILE A 60 4.32 -6.08 -7.87
N ALA A 61 3.17 -5.46 -8.17
CA ALA A 61 2.88 -4.94 -9.50
C ALA A 61 3.91 -3.88 -9.94
N ALA A 62 4.22 -2.92 -9.06
CA ALA A 62 5.24 -1.90 -9.31
C ALA A 62 6.64 -2.51 -9.52
N MET A 63 6.99 -3.53 -8.75
CA MET A 63 8.24 -4.27 -8.94
C MET A 63 8.27 -4.99 -10.29
N ALA A 64 7.21 -5.71 -10.63
CA ALA A 64 7.12 -6.44 -11.90
C ALA A 64 7.29 -5.47 -13.08
N GLU A 65 6.58 -4.35 -13.05
CA GLU A 65 6.67 -3.30 -14.07
C GLU A 65 8.09 -2.71 -14.18
N LYS A 66 8.73 -2.43 -13.03
CA LYS A 66 10.11 -1.93 -12.97
C LYS A 66 11.11 -2.91 -13.59
N TYR A 67 11.05 -4.18 -13.21
CA TYR A 67 12.02 -5.18 -13.69
C TYR A 67 11.75 -5.60 -15.14
N MET A 68 10.49 -5.58 -15.57
CA MET A 68 10.13 -5.77 -16.98
C MET A 68 10.72 -4.65 -17.85
N ARG A 69 10.59 -3.38 -17.45
CA ARG A 69 11.22 -2.26 -18.16
C ARG A 69 12.73 -2.40 -18.21
N LYS A 70 13.35 -2.69 -17.06
CA LYS A 70 14.78 -2.93 -16.97
C LYS A 70 15.25 -4.01 -17.97
N PHE A 71 14.53 -5.13 -18.06
CA PHE A 71 14.86 -6.18 -19.02
C PHE A 71 14.82 -5.69 -20.47
N PHE A 72 13.80 -4.92 -20.85
CA PHE A 72 13.72 -4.35 -22.20
C PHE A 72 14.84 -3.36 -22.49
N ASP A 73 15.16 -2.48 -21.53
CA ASP A 73 16.27 -1.54 -21.66
C ASP A 73 17.62 -2.26 -21.84
N GLU A 74 17.85 -3.38 -21.15
CA GLU A 74 19.06 -4.19 -21.24
C GLU A 74 19.18 -4.98 -22.57
N ASN A 75 18.10 -5.07 -23.35
CA ASN A 75 18.04 -5.82 -24.61
C ASN A 75 17.76 -4.91 -25.83
N ASP A 76 18.14 -3.63 -25.74
CA ASP A 76 18.02 -2.64 -26.83
C ASP A 76 16.60 -2.41 -27.36
N PHE A 77 15.57 -2.70 -26.55
CA PHE A 77 14.20 -2.34 -26.88
C PHE A 77 13.97 -0.84 -26.66
N THR A 78 13.13 -0.23 -27.51
CA THR A 78 12.69 1.17 -27.34
C THR A 78 11.31 1.23 -26.72
N GLN A 79 11.17 1.89 -25.56
CA GLN A 79 9.86 2.19 -25.00
C GLN A 79 9.09 3.15 -25.91
N ILE A 80 7.87 2.78 -26.29
CA ILE A 80 6.96 3.64 -27.06
C ILE A 80 5.71 3.98 -26.25
N ASN A 81 5.17 5.18 -26.46
CA ASN A 81 3.89 5.60 -25.90
C ASN A 81 2.93 5.90 -27.06
N SER A 82 2.06 4.95 -27.39
CA SER A 82 1.09 5.11 -28.48
C SER A 82 -0.21 5.75 -28.02
N PRO A 83 -0.93 6.47 -28.90
CA PRO A 83 -2.24 7.04 -28.58
C PRO A 83 -3.20 5.96 -28.06
N LYS A 84 -3.90 6.28 -26.97
CA LYS A 84 -5.01 5.48 -26.42
C LYS A 84 -6.31 6.25 -26.67
N ILE A 85 -6.75 6.25 -27.92
CA ILE A 85 -8.10 6.71 -28.26
C ILE A 85 -9.01 5.50 -28.04
N ILE A 86 -9.99 5.65 -27.14
CA ILE A 86 -11.08 4.71 -26.91
C ILE A 86 -12.26 5.20 -27.75
#